data_AF-A0A952FFH2-F1
#
_entry.id   AF-A0A952FFH2-F1
#
_cell.length_a   1.000
_cell.length_b   1.000
_cell.length_c   1.000
_cell.angle_alpha   90.00
_cell.angle_beta   90.00
_cell.angle_gamma   90.00
#
_symmetry.space_group_name_H-M   'P 1'
#
loop_
_entity.id
_entity.type
_entity.pdbx_description
1 polymer ?
#
loop_
_entity_poly.entity_id
_entity_poly.type
_entity_poly.pdbx_seq_one_letter_code
_entity_poly.pdbx_strand_id
1 'polypeptide(L)'
;MNFLPLALVTALLHVYIGARLVPGLGAWPTGQWLLMAGLALSALLMPLGLMAGRVAKQPLADVLTWVGLLFMGLFSSMLVLTLARDAALLLLWLADLAAPGHLPMAWLHSTSAEAVPLLGVVITVLGFLNARRTAAIVKVDVPIKGLP
;
A
#
# COMPACT_ATOMS: atom_id res chain seq x y z
N MET A 1 18.34 -14.49 10.61
CA MET A 1 16.98 -14.61 10.06
C MET A 1 17.10 -14.70 8.55
N ASN A 2 16.48 -15.71 7.92
CA ASN A 2 16.52 -15.84 6.46
C ASN A 2 15.56 -14.81 5.85
N PHE A 3 16.06 -13.85 5.07
CA PHE A 3 15.24 -12.79 4.46
C PHE A 3 14.42 -13.26 3.24
N LEU A 4 14.76 -14.44 2.72
CA LEU A 4 14.19 -14.98 1.49
C LEU A 4 12.66 -15.16 1.54
N PRO A 5 12.04 -15.71 2.61
CA PRO A 5 10.58 -15.87 2.66
C PRO A 5 9.83 -14.55 2.64
N LEU A 6 10.34 -13.54 3.37
CA LEU A 6 9.76 -12.20 3.41
C LEU A 6 9.84 -11.52 2.04
N ALA A 7 10.99 -11.60 1.38
CA ALA A 7 11.17 -11.06 0.03
C ALA A 7 10.23 -11.76 -0.98
N LEU A 8 10.09 -13.08 -0.88
CA LEU A 8 9.19 -13.85 -1.74
C LEU A 8 7.73 -13.47 -1.55
N VAL A 9 7.24 -13.45 -0.30
CA VAL A 9 5.86 -13.06 0.00
C VAL A 9 5.60 -11.63 -0.48
N THR A 10 6.53 -10.72 -0.23
CA THR A 10 6.43 -9.34 -0.69
C THR A 10 6.35 -9.27 -2.22
N ALA A 11 7.22 -9.98 -2.94
CA ALA A 11 7.19 -10.02 -4.41
C ALA A 11 5.87 -10.58 -4.94
N LEU A 12 5.37 -11.68 -4.37
CA LEU A 12 4.09 -12.27 -4.75
C LEU A 12 2.93 -11.30 -4.53
N LEU A 13 2.94 -10.54 -3.44
CA LEU A 13 1.91 -9.53 -3.19
C LEU A 13 1.97 -8.36 -4.19
N HIS A 14 3.15 -7.93 -4.66
CA HIS A 14 3.23 -6.94 -5.74
C HIS A 14 2.69 -7.47 -7.05
N VAL A 15 3.00 -8.72 -7.37
CA VAL A 15 2.45 -9.40 -8.55
C VAL A 15 0.93 -9.50 -8.45
N TYR A 16 0.40 -9.85 -7.27
CA TYR A 16 -1.04 -9.87 -7.02
C TYR A 16 -1.67 -8.49 -7.24
N ILE A 17 -1.14 -7.41 -6.63
CA ILE A 17 -1.67 -6.05 -6.83
C ILE A 17 -1.61 -5.66 -8.31
N GLY A 18 -0.49 -5.92 -8.98
CA GLY A 18 -0.31 -5.64 -10.41
C GLY A 18 -1.35 -6.36 -11.26
N ALA A 19 -1.53 -7.67 -11.04
CA ALA A 19 -2.50 -8.50 -11.76
C ALA A 19 -3.95 -8.02 -11.57
N ARG A 20 -4.29 -7.48 -10.39
CA ARG A 20 -5.65 -7.00 -10.09
C ARG A 20 -5.96 -5.61 -10.61
N LEU A 21 -4.96 -4.74 -10.72
CA LEU A 21 -5.14 -3.32 -11.04
C LEU A 21 -4.73 -2.97 -12.48
N VAL A 22 -3.59 -3.44 -12.98
CA VAL A 22 -3.03 -3.03 -14.28
C VAL A 22 -4.00 -3.26 -15.44
N PRO A 23 -4.71 -4.40 -15.56
CA PRO A 23 -5.67 -4.59 -16.64
C PRO A 23 -6.83 -3.58 -16.62
N GLY A 24 -7.23 -3.11 -15.42
CA GLY A 24 -8.30 -2.14 -15.26
C GLY A 24 -7.94 -0.73 -15.73
N LEU A 25 -6.64 -0.42 -15.88
CA LEU A 25 -6.13 0.83 -16.43
C LEU A 25 -5.97 0.76 -17.97
N GLY A 26 -6.62 -0.18 -18.65
CA GLY A 26 -6.44 -0.41 -20.10
C GLY A 26 -6.72 0.80 -20.99
N ALA A 27 -7.57 1.73 -20.55
CA ALA A 27 -7.82 2.98 -21.26
C ALA A 27 -6.62 3.96 -21.18
N TRP A 28 -5.74 3.80 -20.19
CA TRP A 28 -4.68 4.75 -19.84
C TRP A 28 -3.30 4.04 -19.82
N PRO A 29 -2.68 3.80 -20.99
CA PRO A 29 -1.43 3.05 -21.09
C PRO A 29 -0.30 3.62 -20.25
N THR A 30 -0.18 4.95 -20.17
CA THR A 30 0.81 5.60 -19.32
C THR A 30 0.58 5.28 -17.83
N GLY A 31 -0.67 5.21 -17.39
CA GLY A 31 -1.03 4.83 -16.02
C GLY A 31 -0.62 3.40 -15.68
N GLN A 32 -0.76 2.47 -16.63
CA GLN A 32 -0.27 1.10 -16.47
C GLN A 32 1.24 1.06 -16.24
N TRP A 33 2.01 1.76 -17.07
CA TRP A 33 3.47 1.82 -16.94
C TRP A 33 3.90 2.45 -15.62
N LEU A 34 3.26 3.54 -15.20
CA LEU A 34 3.54 4.20 -13.92
C LEU A 34 3.24 3.27 -12.72
N LEU A 35 2.11 2.56 -12.74
CA LEU A 35 1.76 1.62 -11.69
C LEU A 35 2.74 0.45 -11.63
N MET A 36 3.08 -0.15 -12.77
CA MET A 36 4.04 -1.25 -12.85
C MET A 36 5.43 -0.82 -12.36
N ALA A 37 5.92 0.34 -12.81
CA ALA A 37 7.18 0.90 -12.35
C ALA A 37 7.18 1.21 -10.85
N GLY A 38 6.09 1.80 -10.34
CA GLY A 38 5.91 2.07 -8.92
C GLY A 38 5.92 0.80 -8.06
N LEU A 39 5.25 -0.26 -8.51
CA LEU A 39 5.27 -1.56 -7.83
C LEU A 39 6.67 -2.21 -7.88
N ALA A 40 7.37 -2.14 -9.01
CA ALA A 40 8.73 -2.65 -9.12
C ALA A 40 9.71 -1.90 -8.20
N LEU A 41 9.62 -0.57 -8.16
CA LEU A 41 10.40 0.26 -7.25
C LEU A 41 10.07 -0.06 -5.79
N SER A 42 8.80 -0.18 -5.44
CA SER A 42 8.34 -0.57 -4.10
C SER A 42 8.93 -1.92 -3.67
N ALA A 43 8.89 -2.93 -4.54
CA ALA A 43 9.41 -4.26 -4.26
C ALA A 43 10.92 -4.28 -3.97
N LEU A 44 11.68 -3.36 -4.59
CA LEU A 44 13.13 -3.21 -4.39
C LEU A 44 13.46 -2.33 -3.18
N LEU A 45 12.77 -1.21 -3.02
CA LEU A 45 13.10 -0.18 -2.02
C LEU A 45 12.71 -0.60 -0.60
N MET A 46 11.65 -1.38 -0.43
CA MET A 46 11.26 -1.88 0.90
C MET A 46 12.35 -2.74 1.58
N PRO A 47 12.88 -3.82 0.96
CA PRO A 47 13.94 -4.60 1.59
C PRO A 47 15.24 -3.79 1.75
N LEU A 48 15.55 -2.91 0.79
CA LEU A 48 16.72 -2.02 0.90
C LEU A 48 16.61 -1.04 2.07
N GLY A 49 15.43 -0.50 2.36
CA GLY A 49 15.23 0.40 3.49
C GLY A 49 15.39 -0.29 4.84
N LEU A 50 14.95 -1.55 4.95
CA LEU A 50 15.15 -2.38 6.14
C LEU A 50 16.60 -2.84 6.33
N MET A 51 17.34 -2.95 5.23
CA MET A 51 18.75 -3.35 5.21
C MET A 51 19.73 -2.18 5.08
N ALA A 52 19.25 -0.93 5.12
CA ALA A 52 20.02 0.26 4.74
C ALA A 52 21.34 0.38 5.50
N GLY A 53 21.34 0.14 6.81
CA GLY A 53 22.55 0.18 7.65
C GLY A 53 23.60 -0.90 7.33
N ARG A 54 23.25 -1.94 6.55
CA ARG A 54 24.18 -2.97 6.07
C ARG A 54 24.72 -2.70 4.66
N VAL A 55 23.98 -1.94 3.84
CA VAL A 55 24.28 -1.76 2.41
C VAL A 55 24.78 -0.36 2.05
N ALA A 56 24.62 0.63 2.94
CA ALA A 56 25.00 2.01 2.69
C ALA A 56 25.64 2.67 3.92
N LYS A 57 26.47 3.69 3.68
CA LYS A 57 26.99 4.60 4.71
C LYS A 57 26.08 5.82 4.83
N GLN A 58 26.24 6.58 5.92
CA GLN A 58 25.56 7.87 6.05
C GLN A 58 26.06 8.88 5.00
N PRO A 59 25.18 9.76 4.46
CA PRO A 59 23.75 9.93 4.77
C PRO A 59 22.80 9.03 3.94
N LEU A 60 23.34 8.23 3.02
CA LEU A 60 22.53 7.42 2.11
C LEU A 60 21.71 6.35 2.85
N ALA A 61 22.23 5.81 3.96
CA ALA A 61 21.50 4.88 4.80
C ALA A 61 20.19 5.48 5.33
N ASP A 62 20.21 6.73 5.82
CA ASP A 62 19.01 7.42 6.30
C ASP A 62 17.99 7.66 5.17
N VAL A 63 18.46 8.06 3.99
CA VAL A 63 17.59 8.25 2.81
C VAL A 63 16.92 6.93 2.42
N LEU A 64 17.68 5.82 2.34
CA LEU A 64 17.15 4.51 2.00
C LEU A 64 16.13 4.02 3.03
N THR A 65 16.41 4.17 4.32
CA THR A 65 15.44 3.83 5.38
C THR A 65 14.17 4.67 5.24
N TRP A 66 14.30 5.98 5.03
CA TRP A 66 13.14 6.86 4.89
C TRP A 66 12.28 6.52 3.67
N VAL A 67 12.91 6.31 2.52
CA VAL A 67 12.23 5.91 1.28
C VAL A 67 11.58 4.53 1.43
N GLY A 68 12.29 3.56 2.01
CA GLY A 68 11.74 2.22 2.24
C GLY A 68 10.52 2.22 3.16
N LEU A 69 10.54 3.03 4.24
CA LEU A 69 9.38 3.20 5.13
C LEU A 69 8.19 3.84 4.42
N LEU A 70 8.43 4.82 3.53
CA LEU A 70 7.38 5.45 2.72
C LEU A 70 6.73 4.43 1.78
N PHE A 71 7.54 3.65 1.06
CA PHE A 71 7.04 2.59 0.18
C PHE A 71 6.35 1.46 0.96
N MET A 72 6.78 1.17 2.19
CA MET A 72 6.10 0.21 3.06
C MET A 72 4.68 0.66 3.41
N GLY A 73 4.49 1.95 3.71
CA GLY A 73 3.16 2.54 3.92
C GLY A 73 2.29 2.55 2.67
N LEU A 74 2.86 2.95 1.52
CA LEU A 74 2.15 2.97 0.24
C LEU A 74 1.71 1.57 -0.18
N PHE A 75 2.62 0.58 -0.14
CA PHE A 75 2.33 -0.81 -0.45
C PHE A 75 1.25 -1.38 0.45
N SER A 76 1.34 -1.15 1.77
CA SER A 76 0.33 -1.63 2.73
C SER A 76 -1.05 -1.05 2.42
N SER A 77 -1.14 0.25 2.14
CA SER A 77 -2.39 0.91 1.77
C SER A 77 -2.97 0.36 0.47
N MET A 78 -2.12 0.20 -0.55
CA MET A 78 -2.49 -0.39 -1.84
C MET A 78 -3.00 -1.82 -1.70
N LEU A 79 -2.35 -2.64 -0.89
CA LEU A 79 -2.75 -4.02 -0.65
C LEU A 79 -4.13 -4.08 0.02
N VAL A 80 -4.34 -3.31 1.10
CA VAL A 80 -5.61 -3.26 1.82
C VAL A 80 -6.73 -2.76 0.91
N LEU A 81 -6.50 -1.70 0.13
CA LEU A 81 -7.47 -1.19 -0.84
C LEU A 81 -7.78 -2.19 -1.95
N THR A 82 -6.79 -2.94 -2.41
CA THR A 82 -6.99 -4.00 -3.42
C THR A 82 -7.84 -5.14 -2.87
N LEU A 83 -7.58 -5.58 -1.65
CA LEU A 83 -8.38 -6.60 -0.97
C LEU A 83 -9.81 -6.12 -0.71
N ALA A 84 -9.96 -4.87 -0.25
CA ALA A 84 -11.28 -4.26 -0.03
C ALA A 84 -12.06 -4.13 -1.36
N ARG A 85 -11.39 -3.73 -2.44
CA ARG A 85 -11.94 -3.70 -3.80
C ARG A 85 -12.41 -5.09 -4.22
N ASP A 86 -11.59 -6.12 -4.03
CA ASP A 86 -11.91 -7.48 -4.43
C ASP A 86 -13.12 -8.03 -3.66
N ALA A 87 -13.18 -7.79 -2.35
CA ALA A 87 -14.33 -8.14 -1.53
C ALA A 87 -15.60 -7.39 -1.98
N ALA A 88 -15.51 -6.09 -2.25
CA ALA A 88 -16.64 -5.29 -2.72
C ALA A 88 -17.14 -5.76 -4.09
N LEU A 89 -16.24 -6.01 -5.04
CA LEU A 89 -16.60 -6.52 -6.37
C LEU A 89 -17.24 -7.91 -6.29
N LEU A 90 -16.77 -8.77 -5.39
CA LEU A 90 -17.38 -10.08 -5.16
C LEU A 90 -18.83 -9.95 -4.66
N LEU A 91 -19.07 -9.08 -3.68
CA LEU A 91 -20.42 -8.83 -3.17
C LEU A 91 -21.35 -8.25 -4.25
N LEU A 92 -20.84 -7.32 -5.05
CA LEU A 92 -21.58 -6.72 -6.16
C LEU A 92 -21.89 -7.75 -7.25
N TRP A 93 -20.95 -8.64 -7.57
CA TRP A 93 -21.17 -9.74 -8.49
C TRP A 93 -22.24 -10.73 -7.99
N LEU A 94 -22.23 -11.06 -6.69
CA LEU A 94 -23.28 -11.89 -6.08
C LEU A 94 -24.66 -11.22 -6.14
N ALA A 95 -24.73 -9.89 -5.98
CA ALA A 95 -25.96 -9.14 -6.14
C ALA A 95 -26.45 -9.13 -7.60
N ASP A 96 -25.53 -8.98 -8.56
CA ASP A 96 -25.86 -9.01 -9.99
C ASP A 96 -26.37 -10.40 -10.43
N LEU A 97 -25.86 -11.49 -9.84
CA LEU A 97 -26.42 -12.84 -10.06
C LEU A 97 -27.89 -12.95 -9.64
N ALA A 98 -28.30 -12.25 -8.58
CA ALA A 98 -29.68 -12.26 -8.10
C ALA A 98 -30.61 -11.36 -8.94
N ALA A 99 -30.07 -10.29 -9.53
CA ALA A 99 -30.81 -9.38 -10.40
C ALA A 99 -29.95 -8.94 -11.61
N PRO A 100 -29.80 -9.81 -12.63
CA PRO A 100 -28.84 -9.59 -13.72
C PRO A 100 -29.08 -8.29 -14.48
N GLY A 101 -27.97 -7.60 -14.81
CA GLY A 101 -27.98 -6.45 -15.71
C GLY A 101 -28.37 -5.11 -15.08
N HIS A 102 -28.58 -5.07 -13.76
CA HIS A 102 -28.90 -3.83 -13.05
C HIS A 102 -27.65 -3.07 -12.62
N LEU A 103 -26.51 -3.76 -12.51
CA LEU A 103 -25.27 -3.17 -12.05
C LEU A 103 -24.27 -3.00 -13.21
N PRO A 104 -23.65 -1.81 -13.37
CA PRO A 104 -22.68 -1.56 -14.44
C PRO A 104 -21.32 -2.15 -14.08
N MET A 105 -21.21 -3.49 -14.05
CA MET A 105 -20.02 -4.23 -13.61
C MET A 105 -18.75 -3.76 -14.32
N ALA A 106 -18.80 -3.60 -15.64
CA ALA A 106 -17.63 -3.16 -16.41
C ALA A 106 -17.08 -1.80 -15.93
N TRP A 107 -17.97 -0.84 -15.68
CA TRP A 107 -17.59 0.48 -15.17
C TRP A 107 -17.06 0.42 -13.73
N LEU A 108 -17.69 -0.40 -12.88
CA LEU A 108 -17.22 -0.63 -11.51
C LEU A 108 -15.82 -1.25 -11.49
N HIS A 109 -15.54 -2.21 -12.38
CA HIS A 109 -14.24 -2.86 -12.49
C HIS A 109 -13.12 -1.89 -12.90
N SER A 110 -13.33 -1.07 -13.94
CA SER A 110 -12.30 -0.11 -14.42
C SER A 110 -12.10 1.03 -13.43
N THR A 111 -13.19 1.68 -13.00
CA THR A 111 -13.12 2.86 -12.12
C THR A 111 -12.53 2.53 -10.76
N SER A 112 -12.86 1.35 -10.20
CA SER A 112 -12.25 0.91 -8.95
C SER A 112 -10.76 0.55 -9.10
N ALA A 113 -10.33 0.07 -10.26
CA ALA A 113 -8.91 -0.19 -10.51
C ALA A 113 -8.09 1.10 -10.56
N GLU A 114 -8.65 2.17 -11.11
CA GLU A 114 -8.06 3.51 -11.15
C GLU A 114 -8.08 4.19 -9.77
N ALA A 115 -9.16 4.00 -9.00
CA ALA A 115 -9.31 4.62 -7.68
C ALA A 115 -8.28 4.13 -6.67
N VAL A 116 -7.92 2.83 -6.69
CA VAL A 116 -6.98 2.24 -5.73
C VAL A 116 -5.61 2.96 -5.69
N PRO A 117 -4.87 3.14 -6.81
CA PRO A 117 -3.60 3.86 -6.80
C PRO A 117 -3.73 5.32 -6.38
N LEU A 118 -4.80 6.01 -6.80
CA LEU A 118 -5.05 7.39 -6.41
C LEU A 118 -5.27 7.51 -4.90
N LEU A 119 -6.13 6.66 -4.34
CA LEU A 119 -6.38 6.60 -2.90
C LEU A 119 -5.13 6.18 -2.12
N GLY A 120 -4.35 5.24 -2.64
CA GLY A 120 -3.08 4.83 -2.03
C GLY A 120 -2.10 6.00 -1.89
N VAL A 121 -1.96 6.83 -2.93
CA VAL A 121 -1.13 8.04 -2.89
C VAL A 121 -1.70 9.06 -1.90
N VAL A 122 -3.01 9.31 -1.93
CA VAL A 122 -3.66 10.25 -0.99
C VAL A 122 -3.46 9.83 0.46
N ILE A 123 -3.70 8.55 0.78
CA ILE A 123 -3.49 7.99 2.12
C ILE A 123 -2.02 8.14 2.53
N THR A 124 -1.09 7.87 1.62
CA THR A 124 0.35 8.01 1.89
C THR A 124 0.72 9.46 2.21
N VAL A 125 0.21 10.43 1.45
CA VAL A 125 0.42 11.87 1.70
C VAL A 125 -0.18 12.28 3.04
N LEU A 126 -1.42 11.88 3.33
CA LEU A 126 -2.07 12.19 4.60
C LEU A 126 -1.33 11.57 5.79
N GLY A 127 -0.90 10.31 5.67
CA GLY A 127 -0.09 9.62 6.69
C GLY A 127 1.25 10.30 6.91
N PHE A 128 1.92 10.72 5.84
CA PHE A 128 3.17 11.48 5.91
C PHE A 128 2.98 12.81 6.64
N LEU A 129 1.96 13.59 6.27
CA LEU A 129 1.65 14.85 6.93
C LEU A 129 1.32 14.65 8.41
N ASN A 130 0.55 13.60 8.74
CA ASN A 130 0.22 13.27 10.13
C ASN A 130 1.46 12.88 10.94
N ALA A 131 2.37 12.10 10.37
CA ALA A 131 3.63 11.71 11.01
C ALA A 131 4.58 12.90 11.26
N ARG A 132 4.44 14.00 10.50
CA ARG A 132 5.22 15.22 10.69
C ARG A 132 4.57 16.25 11.62
N ARG A 133 3.30 16.07 11.97
CA ARG A 133 2.63 16.93 12.96
C ARG A 133 3.08 16.54 14.37
N THR A 134 3.28 17.53 15.22
CA THR A 134 3.56 17.31 16.64
C THR A 134 2.32 16.72 17.33
N ALA A 135 2.48 15.54 17.93
CA ALA A 135 1.40 14.94 18.71
C ALA A 135 1.11 15.79 19.95
N ALA A 136 -0.17 15.99 20.27
CA ALA A 136 -0.57 16.64 21.51
C ALA A 136 -0.14 15.75 22.69
N ILE A 137 0.71 16.28 23.56
CA ILE A 137 1.17 15.57 24.75
C ILE A 137 0.06 15.69 25.81
N VAL A 138 -0.47 14.55 26.24
CA VAL A 138 -1.40 14.48 27.37
C VAL A 138 -0.61 14.08 28.61
N LYS A 139 -0.69 14.88 29.67
CA LYS A 139 -0.19 14.47 30.99
C LYS A 139 -1.15 13.45 31.57
N VAL A 140 -0.65 12.26 31.85
CA VAL A 140 -1.40 11.18 32.50
C VAL A 140 -0.69 10.88 33.81
N ASP A 141 -1.39 11.09 34.92
CA ASP A 141 -0.90 10.70 36.25
C ASP A 141 -1.09 9.20 36.42
N VAL A 142 0.02 8.47 36.60
CA VAL A 142 0.02 7.03 36.83
C VAL A 142 0.19 6.78 38.33
N PRO A 143 -0.84 6.29 39.05
CA PRO A 143 -0.72 6.02 40.47
C PRO A 143 0.20 4.81 40.71
N ILE A 144 1.29 5.01 41.44
CA ILE A 144 2.21 3.94 41.81
C ILE A 144 1.88 3.51 43.25
N LYS A 145 1.28 2.33 43.40
CA LYS A 145 1.03 1.73 44.72
C LYS A 145 2.32 1.11 45.28
N GLY A 146 2.65 1.42 46.53
CA GLY A 146 3.71 0.74 47.27
C GLY A 146 5.14 1.18 46.95
N LEU A 147 5.34 2.44 46.56
CA LEU A 147 6.69 3.02 46.62
C LEU A 147 7.14 3.10 48.09
N PRO A 148 8.39 2.76 48.42
CA PRO A 148 8.95 2.99 49.75
C PRO A 148 8.97 4.48 50.12
#